data_AF-A0A935P4F3-F1
#
_entry.id   AF-A0A935P4F3-F1
#
_cell.length_a   1.000
_cell.length_b   1.000
_cell.length_c   1.000
_cell.angle_alpha   90.00
_cell.angle_beta   90.00
_cell.angle_gamma   90.00
#
_symmetry.space_group_name_H-M   'P 1'
#
loop_
_entity.id
_entity.type
_entity.pdbx_description
1 polymer ?
#
loop_
_entity_poly.entity_id
_entity_poly.type
_entity_poly.pdbx_seq_one_letter_code
_entity_poly.pdbx_strand_id
1 'polypeptide(L)'
;MHPPDWSFPSAFVDGALADDERVLFEEHLAGCAECRNEVAALRSLKARLAEAPRRPLPAALRASWARRSRPPLWRRWIPPARSPRWFAAGLATAALAVATAWVLQRDVAVPAAIDLEPLMAAHAASAAERPMPVSGFYEDDAVRWASYNDDADSR
;
A
#
# COMPACT_ATOMS: atom_id res chain seq x y z
N MET A 1 12.73 20.72 -20.48
CA MET A 1 11.27 20.72 -20.63
C MET A 1 10.74 19.56 -19.79
N HIS A 2 10.36 19.82 -18.54
CA HIS A 2 9.82 18.83 -17.62
C HIS A 2 8.30 18.76 -17.82
N PRO A 3 7.68 17.66 -18.30
CA PRO A 3 6.26 17.44 -18.07
C PRO A 3 5.93 17.43 -16.55
N PRO A 4 4.68 17.62 -16.11
CA PRO A 4 4.35 17.73 -14.69
C PRO A 4 3.53 16.54 -14.15
N ASP A 5 4.13 15.68 -13.30
CA ASP A 5 3.49 14.75 -12.33
C ASP A 5 4.43 13.61 -11.79
N TRP A 6 5.65 13.92 -11.33
CA TRP A 6 6.71 12.88 -11.30
C TRP A 6 6.82 12.14 -9.97
N SER A 7 6.26 10.93 -9.92
CA SER A 7 6.61 9.89 -8.92
C SER A 7 7.53 8.80 -9.48
N PHE A 8 8.01 8.95 -10.73
CA PHE A 8 8.83 7.95 -11.40
C PHE A 8 10.17 7.62 -10.74
N PRO A 9 10.94 8.56 -10.15
CA PRO A 9 12.17 8.21 -9.45
C PRO A 9 11.94 7.22 -8.29
N SER A 10 10.90 7.44 -7.48
CA SER A 10 10.53 6.54 -6.39
C SER A 10 10.00 5.21 -6.93
N ALA A 11 9.08 5.24 -7.90
CA ALA A 11 8.51 4.04 -8.50
C ALA A 11 9.60 3.18 -9.17
N PHE A 12 10.58 3.80 -9.82
CA PHE A 12 11.73 3.11 -10.41
C PHE A 12 12.61 2.42 -9.36
N VAL A 13 12.92 3.11 -8.26
CA VAL A 13 13.72 2.52 -7.16
C VAL A 13 12.98 1.39 -6.45
N ASP A 14 11.65 1.44 -6.43
CA ASP A 14 10.79 0.40 -5.87
C ASP A 14 10.44 -0.73 -6.84
N GLY A 15 10.80 -0.59 -8.13
CA GLY A 15 10.47 -1.57 -9.16
C GLY A 15 8.97 -1.64 -9.47
N ALA A 16 8.26 -0.52 -9.27
CA ALA A 16 6.81 -0.38 -9.45
C ALA A 16 6.41 0.14 -10.84
N LEU A 17 7.38 0.39 -11.72
CA LEU A 17 7.15 0.81 -13.11
C LEU A 17 6.78 -0.37 -14.00
N ALA A 18 5.83 -0.15 -14.92
CA ALA A 18 5.62 -1.07 -16.03
C ALA A 18 6.86 -1.12 -16.95
N ASP A 19 6.99 -2.17 -17.76
CA ASP A 19 8.20 -2.39 -18.56
C ASP A 19 8.43 -1.29 -19.61
N ASP A 20 7.36 -0.77 -20.22
CA ASP A 20 7.38 0.34 -21.17
C ASP A 20 7.77 1.67 -20.49
N GLU A 21 7.18 1.96 -19.34
CA GLU A 21 7.52 3.14 -18.53
C GLU A 21 8.97 3.10 -18.03
N ARG A 22 9.46 1.91 -17.65
CA ARG A 22 10.85 1.71 -17.22
C ARG A 22 11.84 2.05 -18.32
N VAL A 23 11.61 1.57 -19.54
CA VAL A 23 12.49 1.85 -20.69
C VAL A 23 12.54 3.36 -20.98
N LEU A 24 11.37 4.02 -21.01
CA LEU A 24 11.29 5.47 -21.21
C LEU A 24 12.04 6.25 -20.11
N PHE A 25 11.93 5.80 -18.87
CA PHE A 25 12.64 6.43 -17.76
C PHE A 25 14.16 6.17 -17.79
N GLU A 26 14.60 4.98 -18.20
CA GLU A 26 16.02 4.67 -18.40
C GLU A 26 16.65 5.54 -19.51
N GLU A 27 15.92 5.78 -20.61
CA GLU A 27 16.34 6.73 -21.65
C GLU A 27 16.46 8.16 -21.10
N HIS A 28 15.50 8.60 -20.29
CA HIS A 28 15.57 9.90 -19.61
C HIS A 28 16.78 10.00 -18.67
N LEU A 29 17.07 8.93 -17.92
CA LEU A 29 18.23 8.88 -17.02
C LEU A 29 19.56 8.99 -17.78
N ALA A 30 19.64 8.60 -19.06
CA ALA A 30 20.83 8.83 -19.87
C ALA A 30 21.07 10.33 -20.14
N GLY A 31 19.99 11.10 -20.32
CA GLY A 31 20.04 12.53 -20.64
C GLY A 31 20.03 13.50 -19.45
N CYS A 32 19.47 13.09 -18.31
CA CYS A 32 19.22 13.99 -17.17
C CYS A 32 20.12 13.69 -15.96
N ALA A 33 21.02 14.62 -15.61
CA ALA A 33 21.89 14.48 -14.44
C ALA A 33 21.15 14.59 -13.11
N GLU A 34 20.12 15.44 -13.05
CA GLU A 34 19.32 15.68 -11.85
C GLU A 34 18.57 14.41 -11.42
N CYS A 35 17.83 13.78 -12.34
CA CYS A 35 17.12 12.53 -12.06
C CYS A 35 18.07 11.37 -11.71
N ARG A 36 19.29 11.35 -12.26
CA ARG A 36 20.31 10.37 -11.84
C ARG A 36 20.73 10.58 -10.38
N ASN A 37 20.94 11.82 -9.98
CA ASN A 37 21.31 12.17 -8.61
C ASN A 37 20.18 11.82 -7.63
N GLU A 38 18.92 12.10 -8.01
CA GLU A 38 17.75 11.78 -7.20
C GLU A 38 17.59 10.26 -7.01
N VAL A 39 17.68 9.47 -8.08
CA VAL A 39 17.65 8.00 -8.01
C VAL A 39 18.79 7.46 -7.13
N ALA A 40 19.99 8.05 -7.22
CA ALA A 40 21.11 7.66 -6.36
C ALA A 40 20.84 7.96 -4.88
N ALA A 41 20.27 9.14 -4.57
CA ALA A 41 19.88 9.51 -3.21
C ALA A 41 18.81 8.57 -2.64
N LEU A 42 17.77 8.25 -3.41
CA LEU A 42 16.71 7.32 -3.02
C LEU A 42 17.24 5.90 -2.78
N ARG A 43 18.13 5.40 -3.64
CA ARG A 43 18.79 4.09 -3.44
C ARG A 43 19.63 4.05 -2.17
N SER A 44 20.37 5.12 -1.90
CA SER A 44 21.15 5.27 -0.66
C SER A 44 20.26 5.25 0.58
N LEU A 45 19.15 6.00 0.55
CA LEU A 45 18.16 6.01 1.62
C LEU A 45 17.55 4.61 1.85
N LYS A 46 17.15 3.93 0.77
CA LYS A 46 16.58 2.58 0.82
C LYS A 46 17.56 1.57 1.45
N ALA A 47 18.85 1.67 1.13
CA ALA A 47 19.88 0.84 1.74
C ALA A 47 20.01 1.08 3.26
N ARG A 48 20.06 2.35 3.68
CA ARG A 48 20.11 2.71 5.11
C ARG A 48 18.88 2.23 5.89
N LEU A 49 17.69 2.34 5.30
CA LEU A 49 16.46 1.83 5.90
C LEU A 49 16.42 0.30 5.96
N ALA A 50 17.03 -0.39 4.99
CA ALA A 50 17.13 -1.85 5.00
C ALA A 50 18.04 -2.35 6.15
N GLU A 51 19.07 -1.59 6.48
CA GLU A 51 19.99 -1.86 7.60
C GLU A 51 19.41 -1.49 8.98
N ALA A 52 18.32 -0.72 9.02
CA ALA A 52 17.71 -0.28 10.27
C ALA A 52 17.20 -1.46 11.12
N PRO A 53 17.34 -1.39 12.45
CA PRO A 53 16.93 -2.48 13.34
C PRO A 53 15.42 -2.71 13.23
N ARG A 54 15.04 -3.92 12.79
CA ARG A 54 13.64 -4.33 12.70
C ARG A 54 13.14 -4.76 14.08
N ARG A 55 12.08 -4.12 14.57
CA ARG A 55 11.42 -4.55 15.81
C ARG A 55 10.60 -5.81 15.55
N PRO A 56 10.75 -6.87 16.36
CA PRO A 56 9.94 -8.07 16.18
C PRO A 56 8.47 -7.76 16.43
N LEU A 57 7.60 -8.37 15.64
CA LEU A 57 6.15 -8.21 15.79
C LEU A 57 5.71 -8.78 17.16
N PRO A 58 4.94 -8.02 17.98
CA PRO A 58 4.48 -8.48 19.29
C PRO A 58 3.78 -9.83 19.21
N ALA A 59 4.00 -10.70 20.20
CA ALA A 59 3.46 -12.07 20.18
C ALA A 59 1.93 -12.10 20.08
N ALA A 60 1.25 -11.18 20.76
CA ALA A 60 -0.20 -11.04 20.69
C ALA A 60 -0.69 -10.73 19.27
N LEU A 61 0.02 -9.86 18.54
CA LEU A 61 -0.33 -9.47 17.17
C LEU A 61 -0.05 -10.60 16.17
N ARG A 62 1.06 -11.35 16.34
CA ARG A 62 1.31 -12.56 15.54
C ARG A 62 0.20 -13.59 15.73
N ALA A 63 -0.24 -13.81 16.97
CA ALA A 63 -1.28 -14.78 17.27
C ALA A 63 -2.66 -14.36 16.72
N SER A 64 -3.01 -13.06 16.77
CA SER A 64 -4.27 -12.58 16.20
C SER A 64 -4.29 -12.68 14.67
N TRP A 65 -3.17 -12.33 14.01
CA TRP A 65 -3.05 -12.46 12.57
C TRP A 65 -3.13 -13.91 12.12
N ALA A 66 -2.40 -14.81 12.79
CA ALA A 66 -2.44 -16.26 12.48
C ALA A 66 -3.85 -16.88 12.65
N ARG A 67 -4.68 -16.35 13.57
CA ARG A 67 -6.08 -16.78 13.68
C ARG A 67 -6.93 -16.27 12.53
N ARG A 68 -6.71 -15.04 12.08
CA ARG A 68 -7.47 -14.42 10.98
C ARG A 68 -7.09 -14.98 9.61
N SER A 69 -5.82 -15.33 9.40
CA SER A 69 -5.32 -15.88 8.13
C SER A 69 -5.52 -17.38 7.97
N ARG A 70 -6.09 -18.06 8.97
CA ARG A 70 -6.42 -19.48 8.86
C ARG A 70 -7.53 -19.66 7.83
N PRO A 71 -7.32 -20.49 6.79
CA PRO A 71 -8.39 -20.82 5.88
C PRO A 71 -9.53 -21.48 6.67
N PRO A 72 -10.79 -21.16 6.35
CA PRO A 72 -11.91 -21.70 7.08
C PRO A 72 -11.99 -23.21 6.88
N LEU A 73 -12.35 -23.94 7.94
CA LEU A 73 -12.30 -25.42 7.98
C LEU A 73 -13.13 -26.08 6.87
N TRP A 74 -14.20 -25.44 6.40
CA TRP A 74 -15.04 -25.95 5.30
C TRP A 74 -14.28 -26.13 3.99
N ARG A 75 -13.18 -25.38 3.76
CA ARG A 75 -12.34 -25.53 2.56
C ARG A 75 -11.67 -26.89 2.48
N ARG A 76 -11.50 -27.58 3.61
CA ARG A 76 -10.97 -28.96 3.68
C ARG A 76 -11.98 -30.01 3.21
N TRP A 77 -13.27 -29.67 3.19
CA TRP A 77 -14.36 -30.58 2.84
C TRP A 77 -14.88 -30.37 1.42
N ILE A 78 -14.30 -29.42 0.66
CA ILE A 78 -14.61 -29.26 -0.75
C ILE A 78 -13.79 -30.29 -1.54
N PRO A 79 -14.41 -31.33 -2.12
CA PRO A 79 -13.70 -32.24 -3.00
C PRO A 79 -13.21 -31.47 -4.24
N PRO A 80 -12.03 -31.79 -4.80
CA PRO A 80 -11.58 -31.18 -6.04
C PRO A 80 -12.60 -31.53 -7.14
N ALA A 81 -13.37 -30.54 -7.57
CA ALA A 81 -14.39 -30.70 -8.59
C ALA A 81 -13.73 -30.98 -9.94
N ARG A 82 -13.46 -32.27 -10.22
CA ARG A 82 -12.94 -32.75 -11.52
C ARG A 82 -14.00 -33.42 -12.39
N SER A 83 -15.27 -33.44 -11.98
CA SER A 83 -16.34 -34.07 -12.74
C SER A 83 -17.35 -33.01 -13.25
N PRO A 84 -17.52 -32.86 -14.59
CA PRO A 84 -18.41 -31.86 -15.20
C PRO A 84 -19.89 -32.01 -14.78
N ARG A 85 -20.26 -33.22 -14.35
CA ARG A 85 -21.63 -33.58 -13.93
C ARG A 85 -22.03 -32.93 -12.59
N TRP A 86 -21.08 -32.72 -11.70
CA TRP A 86 -21.31 -32.07 -10.40
C TRP A 86 -21.30 -30.55 -10.51
N PHE A 87 -20.64 -29.99 -11.54
CA PHE A 87 -20.73 -28.57 -11.84
C PHE A 87 -22.13 -28.17 -12.30
N ALA A 88 -22.79 -28.98 -13.15
CA ALA A 88 -24.15 -28.69 -13.61
C ALA A 88 -25.18 -28.67 -12.45
N ALA A 89 -25.10 -29.65 -11.55
CA ALA A 89 -25.93 -29.68 -10.35
C ALA A 89 -25.58 -28.55 -9.37
N GLY A 90 -24.28 -28.27 -9.18
CA GLY A 90 -23.80 -27.17 -8.35
C GLY A 90 -24.21 -25.79 -8.87
N LEU A 91 -24.24 -25.60 -10.20
CA LEU A 91 -24.60 -24.33 -10.84
C LEU A 91 -26.06 -23.98 -10.59
N ALA A 92 -26.96 -24.97 -10.65
CA ALA A 92 -28.39 -24.75 -10.38
C ALA A 92 -28.63 -24.35 -8.92
N THR A 93 -27.99 -25.01 -7.96
CA THR A 93 -28.06 -24.64 -6.55
C THR A 93 -27.39 -23.31 -6.26
N ALA A 94 -26.26 -23.00 -6.91
CA ALA A 94 -25.57 -21.72 -6.76
C ALA A 94 -26.40 -20.57 -7.34
N ALA A 95 -27.03 -20.76 -8.51
CA ALA A 95 -27.90 -19.76 -9.11
C ALA A 95 -29.12 -19.47 -8.22
N LEU A 96 -29.72 -20.51 -7.63
CA LEU A 96 -30.83 -20.35 -6.70
C LEU A 96 -30.38 -19.64 -5.41
N ALA A 97 -29.24 -20.02 -4.83
CA ALA A 97 -28.68 -19.40 -3.64
C ALA A 97 -28.24 -17.95 -3.88
N VAL A 98 -27.71 -17.62 -5.06
CA VAL A 98 -27.37 -16.24 -5.45
C VAL A 98 -28.65 -15.44 -5.66
N ALA A 99 -29.68 -15.99 -6.30
CA ALA A 99 -30.96 -15.31 -6.47
C ALA A 99 -31.64 -15.04 -5.12
N THR A 100 -31.65 -16.00 -4.20
CA THR A 100 -32.20 -15.80 -2.85
C THR A 100 -31.35 -14.84 -2.03
N ALA A 101 -30.02 -14.97 -2.06
CA ALA A 101 -29.12 -14.01 -1.42
C ALA A 101 -29.28 -12.61 -1.99
N TRP A 102 -29.47 -12.45 -3.30
CA TRP A 102 -29.68 -11.16 -3.95
C TRP A 102 -31.02 -10.54 -3.54
N VAL A 103 -32.08 -11.34 -3.42
CA VAL A 103 -33.38 -10.91 -2.89
C VAL A 103 -33.27 -10.52 -1.41
N LEU A 104 -32.53 -11.27 -0.60
CA LEU A 104 -32.29 -11.00 0.83
C LEU A 104 -31.34 -9.81 1.06
N GLN A 105 -30.36 -9.60 0.17
CA GLN A 105 -29.38 -8.51 0.23
C GLN A 105 -29.91 -7.21 -0.33
N ARG A 106 -31.01 -7.22 -1.11
CA ARG A 106 -31.68 -5.98 -1.52
C ARG A 106 -32.13 -5.12 -0.34
N ASP A 107 -32.38 -5.73 0.82
CA ASP A 107 -32.74 -5.03 2.06
C ASP A 107 -31.53 -4.74 2.97
N VAL A 108 -30.34 -5.26 2.64
CA VAL A 108 -29.10 -4.93 3.36
C VAL A 108 -28.56 -3.63 2.79
N ALA A 109 -29.08 -2.51 3.30
CA ALA A 109 -28.41 -1.23 3.16
C ALA A 109 -26.98 -1.38 3.72
N VAL A 110 -25.99 -1.49 2.84
CA VAL A 110 -24.60 -1.24 3.21
C VAL A 110 -24.58 0.19 3.75
N PRO A 111 -24.32 0.45 5.05
CA PRO A 111 -24.18 1.82 5.50
C PRO A 111 -23.06 2.43 4.65
N ALA A 112 -23.44 3.39 3.80
CA ALA A 112 -22.54 4.04 2.85
C ALA A 112 -21.46 4.91 3.54
N ALA A 113 -21.41 4.88 4.86
CA ALA A 113 -20.44 5.57 5.67
C ALA A 113 -19.79 4.55 6.60
N ILE A 114 -18.54 4.20 6.32
CA ILE A 114 -17.64 3.76 7.37
C ILE A 114 -17.57 4.95 8.33
N ASP A 115 -18.03 4.77 9.57
CA ASP A 115 -17.98 5.82 10.57
C ASP A 115 -16.51 6.14 10.87
N LEU A 116 -16.03 7.27 10.34
CA LEU A 116 -14.62 7.67 10.40
C LEU A 116 -14.23 8.15 11.79
N GLU A 117 -15.20 8.61 12.58
CA GLU A 117 -14.99 9.19 13.90
C GLU A 117 -14.28 8.22 14.88
N PRO A 118 -14.72 6.96 15.05
CA PRO A 118 -14.02 6.01 15.91
C PRO A 118 -12.61 5.68 15.41
N LEU A 119 -12.37 5.71 14.10
CA LEU A 119 -11.04 5.47 13.52
C LEU A 119 -10.10 6.65 13.75
N MET A 120 -10.60 7.89 13.60
CA MET A 120 -9.86 9.12 13.86
C MET A 120 -9.52 9.28 15.34
N ALA A 121 -10.47 8.99 16.24
CA ALA A 121 -10.22 9.01 17.68
C ALA A 121 -9.14 8.01 18.11
N ALA A 122 -9.16 6.79 17.55
CA ALA A 122 -8.13 5.78 17.80
C ALA A 122 -6.75 6.20 17.26
N HIS A 123 -6.71 6.85 16.09
CA HIS A 123 -5.47 7.39 15.54
C HIS A 123 -4.91 8.52 16.41
N ALA A 124 -5.75 9.45 16.87
CA ALA A 124 -5.36 10.56 17.74
C ALA A 124 -4.83 10.08 19.10
N ALA A 125 -5.49 9.11 19.72
CA ALA A 125 -5.02 8.48 20.96
C ALA A 125 -3.64 7.82 20.77
N SER A 126 -3.48 7.08 19.67
CA SER A 126 -2.19 6.45 19.32
C SER A 126 -1.09 7.47 19.02
N ALA A 127 -1.44 8.63 18.44
CA ALA A 127 -0.51 9.72 18.17
C ALA A 127 -0.04 10.41 19.45
N ALA A 128 -0.94 10.59 20.42
CA ALA A 128 -0.62 11.17 21.73
C ALA A 128 0.30 10.28 22.58
N GLU A 129 0.23 8.95 22.39
CA GLU A 129 1.07 7.98 23.08
C GLU A 129 2.44 7.75 22.43
N ARG A 130 2.78 8.42 21.31
CA ARG A 130 4.07 8.20 20.63
C ARG A 130 5.21 8.83 21.45
N PRO A 131 6.29 8.09 21.74
CA PRO A 131 7.51 8.64 22.34
C PRO A 131 8.37 9.46 21.34
N MET A 132 7.85 9.72 20.13
CA MET A 132 8.56 10.43 19.07
C MET A 132 7.98 11.85 18.97
N PRO A 133 8.75 12.91 19.28
CA PRO A 133 8.26 14.29 19.17
C PRO A 133 8.01 14.62 17.69
N VAL A 134 6.74 14.82 17.32
CA VAL A 134 6.32 15.23 15.97
C VAL A 134 6.40 16.74 15.75
N SER A 135 6.39 17.54 16.82
CA SER A 135 6.37 19.01 16.77
C SER A 135 7.76 19.66 16.68
N GLY A 136 8.76 18.95 16.12
CA GLY A 136 10.11 19.48 15.97
C GLY A 136 10.80 19.10 14.65
N PHE A 137 10.15 18.28 13.82
CA PHE A 137 10.76 17.79 12.58
C PHE A 137 10.50 18.70 11.37
N TYR A 138 9.45 19.53 11.40
CA TYR A 138 9.06 20.34 10.23
C TYR A 138 9.45 21.83 10.35
N GLU A 139 9.61 22.36 11.56
CA GLU A 139 9.90 23.79 11.75
C GLU A 139 11.34 24.18 11.39
N ASP A 140 12.33 23.32 11.66
CA ASP A 140 13.74 23.60 11.31
C ASP A 140 14.08 23.23 9.86
N ASP A 141 13.46 22.18 9.31
CA ASP A 141 13.76 21.71 7.95
C ASP A 141 13.08 22.55 6.86
N ALA A 142 11.96 23.23 7.14
CA ALA A 142 11.31 24.10 6.15
C ALA A 142 12.24 25.24 5.67
N VAL A 143 13.05 25.79 6.58
CA VAL A 143 14.05 26.82 6.24
C VAL A 143 15.21 26.21 5.43
N ARG A 144 15.59 24.96 5.71
CA ARG A 144 16.68 24.25 5.02
C ARG A 144 16.30 23.78 3.61
N TRP A 145 15.06 23.33 3.42
CA TRP A 145 14.53 22.99 2.09
C TRP A 145 14.36 24.22 1.19
N ALA A 146 13.99 25.38 1.77
CA ALA A 146 13.95 26.64 1.03
C ALA A 146 15.34 27.02 0.47
N SER A 147 16.40 26.87 1.27
CA SER A 147 17.77 27.14 0.80
C SER A 147 18.27 26.17 -0.28
N TYR A 148 17.79 24.92 -0.29
CA TYR A 148 18.17 23.95 -1.32
C TYR A 148 17.62 24.35 -2.71
N ASN A 149 16.45 25.00 -2.75
CA ASN A 149 15.85 25.46 -4.01
C ASN A 149 16.46 26.77 -4.53
N ASP A 150 16.93 27.65 -3.66
CA ASP A 150 17.58 28.91 -4.08
C ASP A 150 18.96 28.68 -4.72
N ASP A 151 19.71 27.66 -4.27
CA ASP A 151 21.03 27.34 -4.85
C ASP A 151 20.93 26.64 -6.22
N ALA A 152 19.78 26.04 -6.55
CA ALA A 152 19.56 25.32 -7.81
C ALA A 152 19.25 26.25 -9.00
N ASP A 153 18.74 27.47 -8.74
CA ASP A 153 18.30 28.42 -9.79
C ASP A 153 19.40 29.45 -10.17
N SER A 154 20.63 29.27 -9.66
CA SER A 154 21.74 30.21 -9.84
C SER A 154 22.90 29.72 -10.72
N ARG A 155 22.70 28.66 -11.53
CA ARG A 155 23.68 28.16 -12.51
C ARG A 155 23.06 27.75 -13.84
#